data_AF-A0A9K3H969-F1
#
_entry.id   AF-A0A9K3H969-F1
#
_cell.length_a   1.000
_cell.length_b   1.000
_cell.length_c   1.000
_cell.angle_alpha   90.00
_cell.angle_beta   90.00
_cell.angle_gamma   90.00
#
_symmetry.space_group_name_H-M   'P 1'
#
loop_
_entity.id
_entity.type
_entity.pdbx_description
1 polymer ?
#
loop_
_entity_poly.entity_id
_entity_poly.type
_entity_poly.pdbx_seq_one_letter_code
_entity_poly.pdbx_strand_id
1 'polypeptide(L)' 'MVEDEQKWPPWLKPLLRESFFVQCKLHADLHKSECNMYCLDCVNGALCSVCLHLHEDHRVIQVLVCSFW' A
#
# COMPACT_ATOMS: atom_id res chain seq x y z
N MET A 1 28.50 -5.50 -14.98
CA MET A 1 27.07 -5.76 -15.22
C MET A 1 26.39 -5.63 -13.88
N VAL A 2 25.52 -4.62 -13.75
CA VAL A 2 24.52 -4.40 -12.68
C VAL A 2 25.04 -4.25 -11.24
N GLU A 3 25.78 -3.15 -10.98
CA GLU A 3 26.07 -2.66 -9.62
C GLU A 3 25.34 -1.33 -9.38
N ASP A 4 24.02 -1.38 -9.15
CA ASP A 4 23.29 -0.35 -8.39
C ASP A 4 21.97 -0.89 -7.78
N GLU A 5 21.77 -2.21 -7.70
CA GLU A 5 20.54 -2.78 -7.10
C GLU A 5 20.52 -2.74 -5.56
N GLN A 6 21.46 -2.04 -4.94
CA GLN A 6 21.67 -1.97 -3.48
C GLN A 6 21.05 -0.75 -2.78
N LYS A 7 20.12 0.01 -3.39
CA LYS A 7 19.60 1.24 -2.76
C LYS A 7 18.12 1.26 -2.41
N TRP A 8 17.34 0.27 -2.83
CA TRP A 8 15.88 0.34 -2.68
C TRP A 8 15.35 -0.81 -1.85
N PRO A 9 14.53 -0.54 -0.83
CA PRO A 9 13.92 -1.61 -0.05
C PRO A 9 12.97 -2.42 -0.93
N PRO A 10 12.80 -3.73 -0.66
CA PRO A 10 12.04 -4.65 -1.51
C PRO A 10 10.56 -4.25 -1.67
N TRP A 11 10.01 -3.50 -0.72
CA TRP A 11 8.63 -2.99 -0.75
C TRP A 11 8.43 -1.79 -1.68
N LEU A 12 9.49 -1.11 -2.14
CA LEU A 12 9.35 0.13 -2.92
C LEU A 12 8.91 -0.11 -4.36
N LYS A 13 9.54 -1.07 -5.04
CA LYS A 13 9.17 -1.46 -6.42
C LYS A 13 7.68 -1.84 -6.54
N PRO A 14 7.13 -2.72 -5.67
CA PRO A 14 5.71 -3.05 -5.72
C PRO A 14 4.82 -1.89 -5.30
N LEU A 15 5.20 -1.11 -4.28
CA LEU A 15 4.47 0.10 -3.89
C LEU A 15 4.23 1.03 -5.10
N LEU A 16 5.28 1.36 -5.86
CA LEU A 16 5.16 2.27 -7.01
C LEU A 16 4.34 1.71 -8.19
N ARG A 17 4.22 0.38 -8.31
CA ARG A 17 3.42 -0.28 -9.34
C ARG A 17 1.96 -0.48 -8.92
N GLU A 18 1.69 -0.44 -7.62
CA GLU A 18 0.39 -0.74 -7.08
C GLU A 18 -0.59 0.41 -7.34
N SER A 19 -1.86 0.06 -7.55
CA SER A 19 -2.93 1.04 -7.71
C SER A 19 -3.54 1.39 -6.36
N PHE A 20 -3.21 2.57 -5.84
CA PHE A 20 -3.85 3.13 -4.64
C PHE A 20 -5.16 3.83 -5.02
N PHE A 21 -6.01 4.07 -4.01
CA PHE A 21 -7.35 4.68 -4.16
C PHE A 21 -8.37 3.83 -4.93
N VAL A 22 -8.12 2.52 -5.02
CA VAL A 22 -9.10 1.55 -5.53
C VAL A 22 -10.06 1.13 -4.43
N GLN A 23 -11.28 0.76 -4.79
CA GLN A 23 -12.23 0.18 -3.86
C GLN A 23 -11.79 -1.24 -3.50
N CYS A 24 -11.68 -1.53 -2.20
CA CYS A 24 -11.33 -2.85 -1.72
C CYS A 24 -12.36 -3.87 -2.21
N LYS A 25 -11.94 -4.88 -2.99
CA LYS A 25 -12.84 -5.93 -3.50
C LYS A 25 -13.46 -6.77 -2.38
N LEU A 26 -12.77 -6.93 -1.26
CA LEU A 26 -13.23 -7.70 -0.09
C LEU A 26 -14.21 -6.92 0.79
N HIS A 27 -14.07 -5.59 0.83
CA HIS A 27 -14.86 -4.72 1.70
C HIS A 27 -15.67 -3.71 0.89
N ALA A 28 -16.04 -4.01 -0.35
CA ALA A 28 -16.64 -3.07 -1.28
C ALA A 28 -17.90 -2.37 -0.73
N ASP A 29 -18.59 -3.00 0.21
CA ASP A 29 -19.84 -2.51 0.82
C ASP A 29 -19.64 -1.41 1.88
N LEU A 30 -18.42 -1.27 2.42
CA LEU A 30 -18.15 -0.32 3.49
C LEU A 30 -17.79 1.07 2.95
N HIS A 31 -18.41 2.10 3.51
CA HIS A 31 -18.27 3.52 3.14
C HIS A 31 -16.85 4.13 3.37
N LYS A 32 -15.85 3.30 3.71
CA LYS A 32 -14.43 3.64 3.95
C LYS A 32 -13.48 2.62 3.31
N SER A 33 -13.83 2.13 2.13
CA SER A 33 -13.11 1.05 1.44
C SER A 33 -12.10 1.51 0.41
N GLU A 34 -11.71 2.78 0.46
CA GLU A 34 -10.58 3.27 -0.32
C GLU A 34 -9.29 2.64 0.19
N CYS A 35 -8.63 1.89 -0.70
CA CYS A 35 -7.33 1.31 -0.44
C CYS A 35 -6.24 2.38 -0.58
N ASN A 36 -5.99 3.12 0.49
CA ASN A 36 -4.92 4.13 0.58
C ASN A 36 -3.79 3.73 1.54
N MET A 37 -3.83 2.53 2.11
CA MET A 37 -2.78 2.00 2.98
C MET A 37 -1.97 0.93 2.26
N TYR A 38 -0.74 0.70 2.69
CA TYR A 38 0.13 -0.36 2.15
C TYR A 38 0.96 -1.00 3.25
N CYS A 39 0.97 -2.34 3.32
CA CYS A 39 1.76 -3.09 4.30
C CYS A 39 3.14 -3.45 3.73
N LEU A 40 4.20 -2.99 4.39
CA LEU A 40 5.58 -3.23 4.01
C LEU A 40 6.04 -4.67 4.31
N ASP A 41 5.51 -5.29 5.36
CA ASP A 41 5.84 -6.68 5.72
C ASP A 41 5.18 -7.71 4.78
N CYS A 42 3.89 -7.54 4.47
CA CYS A 42 3.18 -8.47 3.60
C CYS A 42 3.42 -8.23 2.11
N VAL A 43 3.71 -6.99 1.69
CA VAL A 43 3.89 -6.63 0.28
C VAL A 43 2.70 -7.11 -0.60
N ASN A 44 1.49 -7.16 -0.02
CA ASN A 44 0.33 -7.85 -0.59
C ASN A 44 -0.69 -6.90 -1.23
N GLY A 45 -0.21 -5.75 -1.70
CA GLY A 45 -1.02 -4.73 -2.36
C GLY A 45 -1.65 -3.69 -1.42
N ALA A 46 -2.54 -2.87 -1.98
CA ALA A 46 -3.18 -1.77 -1.27
C ALA A 46 -4.30 -2.26 -0.32
N LEU A 47 -4.30 -1.75 0.90
CA LEU A 47 -5.18 -2.12 2.00
C LEU A 47 -6.15 -0.98 2.31
N CYS A 48 -7.36 -1.34 2.72
CA CYS A 48 -8.33 -0.40 3.28
C CYS A 48 -8.22 -0.32 4.81
N SER A 49 -8.95 0.61 5.42
CA SER A 49 -8.99 0.78 6.89
C SER A 49 -9.42 -0.47 7.65
N VAL A 50 -10.15 -1.40 7.03
CA VAL A 50 -10.59 -2.66 7.67
C VAL A 50 -9.50 -3.72 7.59
N CYS A 51 -8.88 -3.89 6.41
CA CYS A 51 -7.73 -4.79 6.27
C CYS A 51 -6.58 -4.37 7.18
N LEU A 52 -6.44 -3.08 7.48
CA LEU A 52 -5.47 -2.55 8.44
C LEU A 52 -5.58 -3.21 9.82
N HIS A 53 -6.78 -3.53 10.28
CA HIS A 53 -7.01 -4.12 11.60
C HIS A 53 -6.42 -5.55 11.69
N LEU A 54 -6.36 -6.26 10.57
CA LEU A 54 -5.70 -7.58 10.46
C LEU A 54 -4.17 -7.47 10.36
N HIS A 55 -3.65 -6.25 10.20
CA HIS A 55 -2.23 -5.94 10.04
C HIS A 55 -1.73 -5.02 11.15
N GLU A 56 -2.34 -5.07 12.34
CA GLU A 56 -1.99 -4.21 13.49
C GLU A 56 -0.53 -4.35 13.94
N ASP A 57 0.08 -5.53 13.76
CA ASP A 57 1.47 -5.82 14.12
C ASP A 57 2.47 -5.54 12.97
N HIS A 58 1.97 -5.17 11.78
CA HIS A 58 2.83 -4.95 10.62
C HIS A 58 3.12 -3.48 10.38
N ARG A 59 4.19 -3.19 9.64
CA ARG A 59 4.50 -1.82 9.23
C ARG A 59 3.66 -1.43 8.03
N VAL A 60 2.72 -0.52 8.28
CA VAL A 60 1.78 0.01 7.29
C VAL A 60 2.02 1.49 7.07
N ILE A 61 1.96 1.91 5.81
CA ILE A 61 2.09 3.32 5.41
C ILE A 61 0.82 3.79 4.71
N GLN A 62 0.47 5.05 4.91
CA GLN A 62 -0.62 5.70 4.20
C GLN A 62 -0.07 6.46 3.00
N VAL A 63 -0.59 6.18 1.82
CA VAL A 63 -0.25 6.90 0.60
C VAL A 63 -1.16 8.12 0.49
N LEU A 64 -0.55 9.30 0.50
CA LEU A 64 -1.22 10.57 0.29
C LEU A 64 -0.69 11.17 -1.01
N VAL A 65 -1.59 11.56 -1.90
CA VAL A 65 -1.22 12.28 -3.13
C VAL A 65 -1.28 13.77 -2.84
N CYS A 66 -0.14 14.44 -2.85
CA CYS A 66 -0.08 15.90 -2.85
C CYS A 66 -0.19 16.39 -4.30
N SER A 67 -1.38 16.81 -4.70
CA SER A 67 -1.64 17.35 -6.04
C SER A 67 -1.25 18.82 -6.22
N PHE A 68 -0.32 19.35 -5.43
CA PHE A 68 0.10 20.76 -5.51
C PHE A 68 1.30 20.94 -6.46
N TRP A 69 1.00 21.46 -7.65
CA TRP A 69 1.83 22.41 -8.41
C TRP A 69 0.92 23.48 -8.99
#